data_AF-A0A1W9R9U8-F1
#
_entry.id   AF-A0A1W9R9U8-F1
#
_cell.length_a   1.000
_cell.length_b   1.000
_cell.length_c   1.000
_cell.angle_alpha   90.00
_cell.angle_beta   90.00
_cell.angle_gamma   90.00
#
_symmetry.space_group_name_H-M   'P 1'
#
loop_
_entity.id
_entity.type
_entity.pdbx_description
1 polymer ?
#
loop_
_entity_poly.entity_id
_entity_poly.type
_entity_poly.pdbx_seq_one_letter_code
_entity_poly.pdbx_strand_id
1 'polypeptide(L)'
;MRKIEINLYPYSSSQKWWNKLFVRFFPFVFLVVFFAIIINILFFILTGLVSLSLNRVNKEWNENSSQIKEIKGLKKEIETLKIKKMDLDTLFRERVDLSHLFAEIYASLPKNIWLDKITYTDGSLALAGYAVKWKKDCLTSIDSFVKQLKRKEYIASLFDNLILKDTKRMEYRGRKVTYFVIYGK
;
A
#
# COMPACT_ATOMS: atom_id res chain seq x y z
N MET A 1 7.95 -126.36 -12.11
CA MET A 1 8.88 -125.26 -11.79
C MET A 1 8.10 -123.95 -11.79
N ARG A 2 7.99 -123.25 -10.64
CA ARG A 2 7.28 -121.96 -10.58
C ARG A 2 8.27 -120.86 -10.97
N LYS A 3 7.92 -120.09 -12.00
CA LYS A 3 8.69 -118.94 -12.46
C LYS A 3 8.40 -117.77 -11.51
N ILE A 4 9.43 -117.29 -10.82
CA ILE A 4 9.33 -116.12 -9.94
C ILE A 4 9.67 -114.91 -10.82
N GLU A 5 8.69 -114.06 -11.07
CA GLU A 5 8.89 -112.79 -11.77
C GLU A 5 9.25 -111.72 -10.75
N ILE A 6 10.51 -111.30 -10.74
CA ILE A 6 11.02 -110.24 -9.88
C ILE A 6 10.80 -108.92 -10.63
N ASN A 7 9.91 -108.07 -10.11
CA ASN A 7 9.72 -106.71 -10.60
C ASN A 7 10.94 -105.86 -10.21
N LEU A 8 11.80 -105.53 -11.18
CA LEU A 8 13.09 -104.86 -10.99
C LEU A 8 13.03 -103.32 -10.98
N TYR A 9 11.83 -102.72 -10.94
CA TYR A 9 11.72 -101.26 -10.93
C TYR A 9 10.94 -100.76 -9.69
N PRO A 10 11.63 -100.38 -8.59
CA PRO A 10 10.98 -99.75 -7.47
C PRO A 10 10.81 -98.25 -7.78
N TYR A 11 10.05 -97.91 -8.83
CA TYR A 11 9.52 -96.55 -8.94
C TYR A 11 8.37 -96.43 -7.95
N SER A 12 8.74 -96.28 -6.69
CA SER A 12 7.89 -95.63 -5.70
C SER A 12 7.60 -94.24 -6.25
N SER A 13 6.41 -94.04 -6.80
CA SER A 13 5.80 -92.72 -6.93
C SER A 13 5.61 -92.20 -5.51
N SER A 14 6.71 -91.74 -4.91
CA SER A 14 6.68 -90.90 -3.72
C SER A 14 6.07 -89.58 -4.15
N GLN A 15 4.74 -89.60 -4.29
CA GLN A 15 3.90 -88.42 -4.35
C GLN A 15 4.15 -87.75 -3.00
N LYS A 16 5.20 -86.91 -2.97
CA LYS A 16 5.63 -86.18 -1.77
C LYS A 16 4.37 -85.57 -1.19
N TRP A 17 4.06 -85.85 0.08
CA TRP A 17 2.80 -85.45 0.73
C TRP A 17 2.44 -83.97 0.47
N TRP A 18 3.47 -83.14 0.36
CA TRP A 18 3.43 -81.77 -0.13
C TRP A 18 2.62 -81.57 -1.43
N ASN A 19 2.76 -82.39 -2.46
CA ASN A 19 2.01 -82.24 -3.72
C ASN A 19 0.49 -82.41 -3.53
N LYS A 20 0.05 -83.30 -2.63
CA LYS A 20 -1.38 -83.46 -2.33
C LYS A 20 -1.93 -82.27 -1.53
N LEU A 21 -1.13 -81.74 -0.61
CA LEU A 21 -1.47 -80.49 0.10
C LEU A 21 -1.51 -79.30 -0.83
N PHE A 22 -0.51 -79.15 -1.70
CA PHE A 22 -0.46 -78.09 -2.70
C PHE A 22 -1.72 -78.15 -3.54
N VAL A 23 -2.08 -79.27 -4.16
CA VAL A 23 -3.30 -79.34 -4.99
C VAL A 23 -4.58 -79.00 -4.21
N ARG A 24 -4.67 -79.34 -2.91
CA ARG A 24 -5.84 -79.03 -2.06
C ARG A 24 -5.92 -77.55 -1.65
N PHE A 25 -4.77 -76.91 -1.37
CA PHE A 25 -4.70 -75.53 -0.87
C PHE A 25 -4.34 -74.49 -1.96
N PHE A 26 -3.88 -74.93 -3.13
CA PHE A 26 -3.59 -74.10 -4.30
C PHE A 26 -4.72 -73.15 -4.68
N PRO A 27 -6.01 -73.56 -4.74
CA PRO A 27 -7.08 -72.61 -5.07
C PRO A 27 -7.22 -71.49 -4.03
N PHE A 28 -7.00 -71.78 -2.74
CA PHE A 28 -7.07 -70.78 -1.68
C PHE A 28 -5.89 -69.80 -1.73
N VAL A 29 -4.67 -70.30 -1.93
CA VAL A 29 -3.48 -69.45 -2.08
C VAL A 29 -3.60 -68.56 -3.33
N PHE A 30 -4.08 -69.13 -4.45
CA PHE A 30 -4.32 -68.38 -5.67
C PHE A 30 -5.35 -67.25 -5.44
N LEU A 31 -6.44 -67.54 -4.73
CA LEU A 31 -7.47 -66.56 -4.41
C LEU A 31 -6.92 -65.40 -3.55
N VAL A 32 -6.12 -65.70 -2.53
CA VAL A 32 -5.50 -64.67 -1.67
C VAL A 32 -4.55 -63.78 -2.48
N VAL A 33 -3.70 -64.37 -3.32
CA VAL A 33 -2.78 -63.62 -4.19
C VAL A 33 -3.56 -62.77 -5.20
N PHE A 34 -4.62 -63.31 -5.78
CA PHE A 34 -5.50 -62.59 -6.70
C PHE A 34 -6.15 -61.37 -6.05
N PHE A 35 -6.69 -61.52 -4.84
CA PHE A 35 -7.23 -60.39 -4.07
C PHE A 35 -6.16 -59.36 -3.71
N ALA A 36 -4.95 -59.80 -3.33
CA ALA A 36 -3.84 -58.88 -3.02
C ALA A 36 -3.42 -58.04 -4.24
N ILE A 37 -3.45 -58.62 -5.44
CA ILE A 37 -3.18 -57.92 -6.70
C ILE A 37 -4.28 -56.89 -6.98
N ILE A 38 -5.56 -57.28 -6.83
CA ILE A 38 -6.70 -56.37 -7.03
C ILE A 38 -6.62 -55.18 -6.08
N ILE A 39 -6.31 -55.43 -4.80
CA ILE A 39 -6.18 -54.37 -3.79
C ILE A 39 -5.04 -53.41 -4.15
N ASN A 40 -3.88 -53.93 -4.59
CA ASN A 40 -2.77 -53.09 -5.02
C ASN A 40 -3.12 -52.21 -6.23
N ILE A 41 -3.83 -52.78 -7.21
CA ILE A 41 -4.29 -52.02 -8.39
C ILE A 41 -5.26 -50.91 -7.96
N LEU A 42 -6.19 -51.21 -7.03
CA LEU A 42 -7.14 -50.23 -6.53
C LEU A 42 -6.43 -49.07 -5.80
N PHE A 43 -5.46 -49.37 -4.94
CA PHE A 43 -4.64 -48.34 -4.28
C PHE A 43 -3.83 -47.52 -5.30
N PHE A 44 -3.24 -48.16 -6.30
CA PHE A 44 -2.47 -47.45 -7.34
C PHE A 44 -3.34 -46.44 -8.12
N ILE A 45 -4.56 -46.85 -8.51
CA ILE A 45 -5.52 -45.96 -9.20
C ILE A 45 -5.93 -44.80 -8.29
N LEU A 46 -6.26 -45.08 -7.02
CA LEU A 46 -6.68 -44.05 -6.07
C LEU A 46 -5.58 -42.99 -5.85
N THR A 47 -4.34 -43.45 -5.68
CA THR A 47 -3.18 -42.57 -5.45
C THR A 47 -2.84 -41.76 -6.71
N GLY A 48 -2.97 -42.37 -7.89
CA GLY A 48 -2.83 -41.68 -9.17
C GLY A 48 -3.85 -40.56 -9.37
N LEU A 49 -5.12 -40.80 -9.06
CA LEU A 49 -6.17 -39.79 -9.17
C LEU A 49 -5.97 -38.61 -8.21
N VAL A 50 -5.60 -38.89 -6.96
CA VAL A 50 -5.35 -37.85 -5.94
C VAL A 50 -4.12 -37.02 -6.31
N SER A 51 -3.02 -37.65 -6.73
CA SER A 51 -1.80 -36.93 -7.13
C SER A 51 -2.01 -36.03 -8.35
N LEU A 52 -2.82 -36.44 -9.33
CA LEU A 52 -3.16 -35.60 -10.47
C LEU A 52 -4.00 -34.38 -10.08
N SER A 53 -4.94 -34.55 -9.15
CA SER A 53 -5.75 -33.44 -8.62
C SER A 53 -4.88 -32.45 -7.84
N LEU A 54 -4.01 -32.94 -6.96
CA LEU A 54 -3.10 -32.09 -6.18
C LEU A 54 -2.12 -31.33 -7.06
N ASN A 55 -1.56 -31.97 -8.09
CA ASN A 55 -0.63 -31.31 -9.01
C ASN A 55 -1.28 -30.17 -9.79
N ARG A 56 -2.56 -30.29 -10.16
CA ARG A 56 -3.30 -29.21 -10.84
C ARG A 56 -3.52 -28.02 -9.90
N VAL A 57 -3.99 -28.27 -8.68
CA VAL A 57 -4.20 -27.22 -7.67
C VAL A 57 -2.89 -26.52 -7.31
N ASN A 58 -1.79 -27.28 -7.18
CA ASN A 58 -0.49 -26.70 -6.84
C ASN A 58 0.08 -25.83 -7.97
N LYS A 59 -0.22 -26.18 -9.23
CA LYS A 59 0.17 -25.39 -10.40
C LYS A 59 -0.57 -24.05 -10.43
N GLU A 60 -1.90 -24.08 -10.27
CA GLU A 60 -2.73 -22.87 -10.18
C GLU A 60 -2.34 -21.99 -8.98
N TRP A 61 -2.04 -22.60 -7.84
CA TRP A 61 -1.55 -21.89 -6.67
C TRP A 61 -0.21 -21.20 -6.92
N ASN A 62 0.74 -21.88 -7.57
CA ASN A 62 2.04 -21.29 -7.88
C ASN A 62 1.93 -20.13 -8.88
N GLU A 63 1.12 -20.27 -9.93
CA GLU A 63 0.86 -19.20 -10.90
C GLU A 63 0.26 -17.96 -10.22
N ASN A 64 -0.75 -18.15 -9.37
CA ASN A 64 -1.36 -17.05 -8.61
C ASN A 64 -0.42 -16.45 -7.55
N SER A 65 0.44 -17.28 -6.94
CA SER A 65 1.40 -16.80 -5.94
C SER A 65 2.45 -15.85 -6.53
N SER A 66 2.85 -16.05 -7.79
CA SER A 66 3.77 -15.16 -8.51
C SER A 66 3.12 -13.79 -8.74
N GLN A 67 1.88 -13.79 -9.22
CA GLN A 67 1.13 -12.55 -9.44
C GLN A 67 0.93 -11.78 -8.13
N ILE A 68 0.66 -12.47 -7.01
CA ILE A 68 0.53 -11.83 -5.69
C ILE A 68 1.85 -11.18 -5.24
N LYS A 69 3.01 -11.79 -5.54
CA LYS A 69 4.32 -11.20 -5.24
C LYS A 69 4.59 -9.95 -6.08
N GLU A 70 4.25 -9.98 -7.37
CA GLU A 70 4.36 -8.83 -8.26
C GLU A 70 3.49 -7.66 -7.78
N ILE A 71 2.22 -7.93 -7.42
CA ILE A 71 1.31 -6.91 -6.88
C ILE A 71 1.87 -6.30 -5.59
N LYS A 72 2.45 -7.10 -4.69
CA LYS A 72 3.10 -6.59 -3.48
C LYS A 72 4.33 -5.73 -3.81
N GLY A 73 5.11 -6.12 -4.82
CA GLY A 73 6.24 -5.34 -5.32
C GLY A 73 5.80 -3.98 -5.87
N LEU A 74 4.81 -3.98 -6.76
CA LEU A 74 4.24 -2.76 -7.34
C LEU A 74 3.66 -1.82 -6.28
N LYS A 75 2.98 -2.37 -5.26
CA LYS A 75 2.46 -1.55 -4.15
C LYS A 75 3.59 -0.84 -3.40
N LYS A 76 4.69 -1.53 -3.13
CA LYS A 76 5.87 -0.94 -2.48
C LYS A 76 6.49 0.15 -3.35
N GLU A 77 6.59 -0.08 -4.65
CA GLU A 77 7.11 0.92 -5.60
C GLU A 77 6.23 2.18 -5.62
N ILE A 78 4.90 2.02 -5.68
CA ILE A 78 3.94 3.14 -5.59
C ILE A 78 4.13 3.93 -4.30
N GLU A 79 4.29 3.27 -3.16
CA GLU A 79 4.54 3.95 -1.88
C GLU A 79 5.85 4.76 -1.92
N THR A 80 6.93 4.20 -2.48
CA THR A 80 8.20 4.93 -2.62
C THR A 80 8.10 6.10 -3.58
N LEU A 81 7.37 5.94 -4.70
CA LEU A 81 7.15 7.01 -5.66
C LEU A 81 6.28 8.12 -5.07
N LYS A 82 5.31 7.77 -4.21
CA LYS A 82 4.48 8.75 -3.51
C LYS A 82 5.29 9.59 -2.53
N ILE A 83 6.21 8.97 -1.79
CA ILE A 83 7.13 9.69 -0.89
C ILE A 83 8.02 10.65 -1.70
N LYS A 84 8.65 10.15 -2.78
CA LYS A 84 9.46 11.00 -3.68
C LYS A 84 8.65 12.15 -4.26
N LYS A 85 7.40 11.90 -4.66
CA LYS A 85 6.50 12.95 -5.14
C LYS A 85 6.23 13.99 -4.06
N MET A 86 5.96 13.59 -2.82
CA MET A 86 5.79 14.54 -1.72
C MET A 86 7.05 15.38 -1.49
N ASP A 87 8.24 14.76 -1.48
CA ASP A 87 9.49 15.49 -1.32
C ASP A 87 9.70 16.49 -2.46
N LEU A 88 9.47 16.09 -3.71
CA LEU A 88 9.54 16.97 -4.86
C LEU A 88 8.47 18.07 -4.80
N ASP A 89 7.24 17.75 -4.43
CA ASP A 89 6.17 18.74 -4.23
C ASP A 89 6.55 19.73 -3.11
N THR A 90 7.29 19.34 -2.08
CA THR A 90 7.80 20.31 -1.09
C THR A 90 8.92 21.20 -1.62
N LEU A 91 9.71 20.72 -2.59
CA LEU A 91 10.78 21.49 -3.24
C LEU A 91 10.25 22.38 -4.37
N PHE A 92 9.16 21.97 -5.02
CA PHE A 92 8.53 22.64 -6.17
C PHE A 92 7.24 23.37 -5.85
N ARG A 93 6.62 23.17 -4.66
CA ARG A 93 5.59 24.08 -4.14
C ARG A 93 6.20 25.46 -4.20
N GLU A 94 5.62 26.21 -5.12
CA GLU A 94 6.14 27.43 -5.74
C GLU A 94 7.13 28.11 -4.81
N ARG A 95 8.38 28.27 -5.28
CA ARG A 95 9.31 29.21 -4.68
C ARG A 95 8.70 30.60 -4.85
N VAL A 96 7.71 30.92 -4.02
CA VAL A 96 7.25 32.28 -3.83
C VAL A 96 8.50 33.04 -3.48
N ASP A 97 8.85 34.00 -4.32
CA ASP A 97 9.96 34.88 -4.05
C ASP A 97 9.51 35.74 -2.87
N LEU A 98 9.81 35.23 -1.67
CA LEU A 98 9.48 35.89 -0.41
C LEU A 98 10.05 37.30 -0.42
N SER A 99 11.21 37.53 -1.05
CA SER A 99 11.81 38.84 -1.22
C SER A 99 10.90 39.78 -2.01
N HIS A 100 10.38 39.30 -3.14
CA HIS A 100 9.43 40.07 -3.97
C HIS A 100 8.11 40.32 -3.25
N LEU A 101 7.58 39.30 -2.54
CA LEU A 101 6.39 39.43 -1.70
C LEU A 101 6.57 40.51 -0.62
N PHE A 102 7.69 40.47 0.11
CA PHE A 102 7.97 41.45 1.15
C PHE A 102 8.17 42.86 0.58
N ALA A 103 8.82 42.98 -0.58
CA ALA A 103 8.98 44.26 -1.27
C ALA A 103 7.62 44.88 -1.65
N GLU A 104 6.70 44.09 -2.19
CA GLU A 104 5.35 44.50 -2.55
C GLU A 104 4.52 44.93 -1.32
N ILE A 105 4.60 44.17 -0.22
CA ILE A 105 3.92 44.49 1.04
C ILE A 105 4.45 45.81 1.62
N TYR A 106 5.78 45.98 1.65
CA TYR A 106 6.41 47.18 2.17
C TYR A 106 6.09 48.41 1.31
N ALA A 107 6.14 48.27 -0.01
CA ALA A 107 5.79 49.35 -0.95
C ALA A 107 4.33 49.80 -0.83
N SER A 108 3.43 48.89 -0.41
CA SER A 108 2.01 49.18 -0.23
C SER A 108 1.68 49.69 1.17
N LEU A 109 2.64 49.73 2.11
CA LEU A 109 2.39 50.04 3.50
C LEU A 109 2.13 51.55 3.72
N PRO A 110 0.97 51.94 4.28
CA PRO A 110 0.72 53.34 4.62
C PRO A 110 1.62 53.79 5.78
N LYS A 111 2.01 55.07 5.79
CA LYS A 111 2.86 55.68 6.85
C LYS A 111 2.32 55.53 8.28
N ASN A 112 1.02 55.26 8.44
CA ASN A 112 0.37 55.15 9.74
C ASN A 112 0.12 53.70 10.19
N ILE A 113 0.69 52.73 9.49
CA ILE A 113 0.58 51.30 9.78
C ILE A 113 1.98 50.74 10.02
N TRP A 114 2.14 49.90 11.05
CA TRP A 114 3.31 49.05 11.21
C TRP A 114 2.90 47.59 11.30
N LEU A 115 3.73 46.71 10.74
CA LEU A 115 3.54 45.26 10.82
C LEU A 115 4.30 44.73 12.03
N ASP A 116 3.68 43.79 12.74
CA ASP A 116 4.22 43.11 13.91
C ASP A 116 4.69 41.70 13.53
N LYS A 117 3.83 40.98 12.81
CA LYS A 117 4.09 39.60 12.40
C LYS A 117 3.59 39.34 11.00
N ILE A 118 4.43 38.69 10.20
CA ILE A 118 4.08 38.17 8.88
C ILE A 118 4.30 36.66 8.94
N THR A 119 3.25 35.89 8.65
CA THR A 119 3.31 34.42 8.63
C THR A 119 2.88 33.95 7.26
N TYR A 120 3.73 33.15 6.61
CA TYR A 120 3.43 32.47 5.35
C TYR A 120 3.45 30.97 5.58
N THR A 121 2.35 30.28 5.31
CA THR A 121 2.23 28.83 5.54
C THR A 121 1.31 28.22 4.49
N ASP A 122 1.79 27.21 3.77
CA ASP A 122 1.02 26.43 2.79
C ASP A 122 0.19 27.28 1.80
N GLY A 123 0.78 28.34 1.25
CA GLY A 123 0.10 29.23 0.30
C GLY A 123 -0.85 30.25 0.95
N SER A 124 -0.92 30.30 2.28
CA SER A 124 -1.68 31.33 3.01
C SER A 124 -0.76 32.38 3.62
N LEU A 125 -1.20 33.64 3.61
CA LEU A 125 -0.49 34.79 4.18
C LEU A 125 -1.31 35.39 5.31
N ALA A 126 -0.72 35.50 6.49
CA ALA A 126 -1.29 36.23 7.61
C ALA A 126 -0.40 37.44 7.95
N LEU A 127 -0.97 38.64 7.87
CA LEU A 127 -0.33 39.90 8.25
C LEU A 127 -0.99 40.42 9.51
N ALA A 128 -0.22 40.56 10.58
CA ALA A 128 -0.65 41.20 11.81
C ALA A 128 0.12 42.49 12.03
N GLY A 129 -0.57 43.53 12.47
CA GLY A 129 0.03 44.83 12.67
C GLY A 129 -0.88 45.79 13.42
N TYR A 130 -0.44 47.03 13.51
CA TYR A 130 -1.19 48.08 14.20
C TYR A 130 -1.27 49.32 13.33
N ALA A 131 -2.41 50.00 13.43
CA ALA A 131 -2.69 51.25 12.74
C ALA A 131 -2.90 52.37 13.77
N VAL A 132 -2.28 53.53 13.51
CA VAL A 132 -2.44 54.73 14.33
C VAL A 132 -3.26 55.76 13.59
N LYS A 133 -4.07 56.50 14.35
CA LYS A 133 -4.81 57.64 13.82
C LYS A 133 -3.81 58.72 13.41
N TRP A 134 -3.79 59.05 12.12
CA TRP A 134 -3.01 60.16 11.59
C TRP A 134 -3.95 61.15 10.88
N LYS A 135 -4.03 61.07 9.55
CA LYS A 135 -4.85 61.97 8.71
C LYS A 135 -6.22 61.36 8.39
N LYS A 136 -6.32 60.03 8.38
CA LYS A 136 -7.53 59.25 8.15
C LYS A 136 -7.80 58.36 9.37
N ASP A 137 -9.04 57.90 9.50
CA ASP A 137 -9.40 56.92 10.52
C ASP A 137 -8.63 55.60 10.30
N CYS A 138 -8.33 54.91 11.40
CA CYS A 138 -7.51 53.69 11.36
C CYS A 138 -8.11 52.62 10.44
N LEU A 139 -9.44 52.45 10.46
CA LEU A 139 -10.14 51.48 9.62
C LEU A 139 -10.04 51.83 8.13
N THR A 140 -10.15 53.11 7.77
CA THR A 140 -10.02 53.56 6.38
C THR A 140 -8.60 53.36 5.86
N SER A 141 -7.58 53.55 6.71
CA SER A 141 -6.19 53.25 6.36
C SER A 141 -5.97 51.75 6.14
N ILE A 142 -6.55 50.89 6.99
CA ILE A 142 -6.47 49.43 6.84
C ILE A 142 -7.19 48.97 5.56
N ASP A 143 -8.39 49.48 5.30
CA ASP A 143 -9.14 49.16 4.08
C ASP A 143 -8.38 49.61 2.82
N SER A 144 -7.83 50.83 2.83
CA SER A 144 -6.97 51.31 1.75
C SER A 144 -5.74 50.43 1.55
N PHE A 145 -5.13 49.93 2.62
CA PHE A 145 -3.99 49.03 2.55
C PHE A 145 -4.37 47.69 1.91
N VAL A 146 -5.46 47.07 2.37
CA VAL A 146 -5.98 45.81 1.79
C VAL A 146 -6.29 45.99 0.30
N LYS A 147 -6.91 47.11 -0.09
CA LYS A 147 -7.19 47.43 -1.49
C LYS A 147 -5.92 47.63 -2.31
N GLN A 148 -4.90 48.27 -1.76
CA GLN A 148 -3.61 48.45 -2.44
C GLN A 148 -2.91 47.11 -2.67
N LEU A 149 -2.90 46.23 -1.67
CA LEU A 149 -2.35 44.88 -1.80
C LEU A 149 -3.08 44.07 -2.89
N LYS A 150 -4.42 44.11 -2.92
CA LYS A 150 -5.22 43.42 -3.96
C LYS A 150 -4.98 43.92 -5.38
N ARG A 151 -4.49 45.15 -5.56
CA ARG A 151 -4.20 45.71 -6.88
C ARG A 151 -2.85 45.30 -7.44
N LYS A 152 -1.97 44.72 -6.62
CA LYS A 152 -0.65 44.27 -7.08
C LYS A 152 -0.79 42.93 -7.79
N GLU A 153 -0.28 42.87 -9.01
CA GLU A 153 -0.39 41.69 -9.88
C GLU A 153 0.20 40.45 -9.20
N TYR A 154 1.36 40.58 -8.57
CA TYR A 154 2.03 39.49 -7.86
C TYR A 154 1.26 38.98 -6.64
N ILE A 155 0.59 39.88 -5.91
CA ILE A 155 -0.21 39.50 -4.72
C ILE A 155 -1.54 38.90 -5.16
N ALA A 156 -2.16 39.45 -6.21
CA ALA A 156 -3.39 38.94 -6.78
C ALA A 156 -3.21 37.57 -7.45
N SER A 157 -2.02 37.27 -7.98
CA SER A 157 -1.72 35.95 -8.55
C SER A 157 -1.43 34.89 -7.48
N LEU A 158 -0.99 35.29 -6.29
CA LEU A 158 -0.65 34.38 -5.19
C LEU A 158 -1.81 34.15 -4.21
N PHE A 159 -2.73 35.10 -4.06
CA PHE A 159 -3.84 35.02 -3.12
C PHE A 159 -5.14 35.48 -3.80
N ASP A 160 -6.09 34.57 -3.95
CA ASP A 160 -7.39 34.84 -4.53
C ASP A 160 -8.17 35.86 -3.69
N ASN A 161 -8.01 35.82 -2.35
CA ASN A 161 -8.75 36.69 -1.45
C ASN A 161 -7.95 37.14 -0.23
N LEU A 162 -7.69 38.45 -0.16
CA LEU A 162 -7.24 39.14 1.06
C LEU A 162 -8.43 39.71 1.85
N ILE A 163 -8.60 39.27 3.09
CA ILE A 163 -9.72 39.66 3.96
C ILE A 163 -9.17 40.16 5.30
N LEU A 164 -9.78 41.22 5.82
CA LEU A 164 -9.56 41.67 7.19
C LEU A 164 -10.29 40.72 8.15
N LYS A 165 -9.54 39.92 8.90
CA LYS A 165 -10.09 38.87 9.77
C LYS A 165 -10.50 39.40 11.13
N ASP A 166 -9.68 40.26 11.71
CA ASP A 166 -9.91 40.78 13.06
C ASP A 166 -9.38 42.22 13.20
N THR A 167 -10.05 43.01 14.03
CA THR A 167 -9.61 44.35 14.43
C THR A 167 -9.92 44.59 15.90
N LYS A 168 -8.91 45.01 16.66
CA LYS A 168 -9.05 45.33 18.07
C LYS A 168 -8.49 46.70 18.36
N ARG A 169 -9.30 47.59 18.92
CA ARG A 169 -8.81 48.87 19.47
C ARG A 169 -8.13 48.59 20.80
N MET A 170 -6.90 49.06 20.96
CA MET A 170 -6.13 48.88 22.17
C MET A 170 -5.24 50.10 22.43
N GLU A 171 -4.70 50.16 23.63
CA GLU A 171 -3.70 51.15 23.98
C GLU A 171 -2.32 50.47 23.99
N TYR A 172 -1.40 50.99 23.18
CA TYR A 172 -0.04 50.49 23.10
C TYR A 172 0.92 51.62 23.46
N ARG A 173 1.66 51.46 24.57
CA ARG A 173 2.61 52.46 25.10
C ARG A 173 2.00 53.87 25.21
N GLY A 174 0.79 53.97 25.76
CA GLY A 174 0.10 55.25 25.99
C GLY A 174 -0.52 55.89 24.72
N ARG A 175 -0.56 55.16 23.59
CA ARG A 175 -1.21 55.61 22.35
C ARG A 175 -2.36 54.70 21.98
N LYS A 176 -3.48 55.29 21.56
CA LYS A 176 -4.63 54.55 21.01
C LYS A 176 -4.26 54.03 19.63
N VAL A 177 -4.26 52.71 19.48
CA VAL A 177 -3.93 52.00 18.25
C VAL A 177 -5.02 50.98 17.91
N THR A 178 -5.14 50.63 16.63
CA THR A 178 -5.99 49.53 16.19
C THR A 178 -5.10 48.39 15.73
N TYR A 179 -5.07 47.30 16.48
CA TYR A 179 -4.48 46.04 16.01
C TYR A 179 -5.38 45.43 14.93
N PHE A 180 -4.77 44.88 13.89
CA PHE A 180 -5.49 44.23 12.79
C PHE A 180 -4.79 42.95 12.35
N VAL A 181 -5.57 42.03 11.80
CA VAL A 181 -5.10 40.80 11.17
C VAL A 181 -5.72 40.69 9.78
N ILE A 182 -4.88 40.66 8.75
CA ILE A 182 -5.26 40.40 7.36
C ILE A 182 -4.87 38.96 7.04
N TYR A 183 -5.77 38.25 6.37
CA TYR A 183 -5.57 36.88 5.94
C TYR A 183 -5.78 36.77 4.43
N GLY A 184 -4.80 36.20 3.74
CA GLY A 184 -4.80 35.89 2.32
C GLY A 184 -4.77 34.39 2.11
N LYS A 185 -5.68 33.87 1.29
CA LYS A 185 -5.66 32.50 0.77
C LYS A 185 -5.78 32.56 -0.74
#